data_AF-A0A929Y9K7-F1
#
_entry.id   AF-A0A929Y9K7-F1
#
_cell.length_a   1.000
_cell.length_b   1.000
_cell.length_c   1.000
_cell.angle_alpha   90.00
_cell.angle_beta   90.00
_cell.angle_gamma   90.00
#
_symmetry.space_group_name_H-M   'P 1'
#
loop_
_entity.id
_entity.type
_entity.pdbx_description
1 polymer ?
#
loop_
_entity_poly.entity_id
_entity_poly.type
_entity_poly.pdbx_seq_one_letter_code
_entity_poly.pdbx_strand_id
1 'polypeptide(L)'
;MSKGFAEVFPTLKLTEPIRELMNQTVVDQVTATKKQDLIRIYLHSPNLIAKSDLYRVEDAIRKQLFPGVSLSVRIRERFVLSSQYTPENLLDSYKDSILLELKSHNPVLYTVFKNAEISFSDEKVVVSLEEGILGHSYSKELCLILDRILNERCGLSCAIETNYVQREKAEPMAEDSWEKKRKEVRDRQERAAKEAQESADGGSTEAKRKDDPASSTSGRQTGTGTQTSFRNRRGRKGGQMPKSTNPALLYGKEFDGEIIPLRELDAEPRVDVCIHGQIFSLDVRVTKTGKHLYILDLTDFTDSITVKVFVNEEQNEEFQAKVKKGTFVKLKGVSRFDSFD
;
A
#
# COMPACT_ATOMS: atom_id res chain seq x y z
N MET A 1 -21.47 32.13 -13.32
CA MET A 1 -22.67 31.97 -12.47
C MET A 1 -22.48 30.70 -11.70
N SER A 2 -22.38 30.80 -10.38
CA SER A 2 -22.33 29.65 -9.49
C SER A 2 -23.69 28.95 -9.46
N LYS A 3 -23.70 27.62 -9.42
CA LYS A 3 -24.91 26.79 -9.39
C LYS A 3 -24.81 25.71 -8.32
N GLY A 4 -25.94 25.28 -7.77
CA GLY A 4 -25.95 24.16 -6.83
C GLY A 4 -25.37 22.90 -7.50
N PHE A 5 -24.64 22.07 -6.76
CA PHE A 5 -24.02 20.86 -7.32
C PHE A 5 -25.04 19.94 -7.99
N ALA A 6 -26.22 19.75 -7.37
CA ALA A 6 -27.31 18.95 -7.93
C ALA A 6 -27.88 19.52 -9.24
N GLU A 7 -27.80 20.83 -9.47
CA GLU A 7 -28.21 21.45 -10.74
C GLU A 7 -27.20 21.23 -11.85
N VAL A 8 -25.91 21.20 -11.50
CA VAL A 8 -24.82 20.94 -12.46
C VAL A 8 -24.76 19.46 -12.82
N PHE A 9 -25.05 18.57 -11.86
CA PHE A 9 -24.99 17.12 -12.03
C PHE A 9 -26.32 16.43 -11.67
N PRO A 10 -27.43 16.71 -12.37
CA PRO A 10 -28.78 16.29 -11.97
C PRO A 10 -29.00 14.77 -12.04
N THR A 11 -28.26 14.07 -12.90
CA THR A 11 -28.37 12.62 -13.10
C THR A 11 -27.38 11.82 -12.28
N LEU A 12 -26.48 12.48 -11.53
CA LEU A 12 -25.43 11.82 -10.77
C LEU A 12 -26.02 11.14 -9.53
N LYS A 13 -25.80 9.84 -9.41
CA LYS A 13 -26.23 9.07 -8.25
C LYS A 13 -25.08 8.95 -7.25
N LEU A 14 -25.30 9.44 -6.03
CA LEU A 14 -24.39 9.38 -4.91
C LEU A 14 -25.04 8.61 -3.75
N THR A 15 -24.23 8.12 -2.81
CA THR A 15 -24.74 7.58 -1.54
C THR A 15 -25.37 8.70 -0.71
N GLU A 16 -26.42 8.40 0.06
CA GLU A 16 -27.16 9.43 0.84
C GLU A 16 -26.27 10.38 1.67
N PRO A 17 -25.29 9.93 2.49
CA PRO A 17 -24.47 10.86 3.26
C PRO A 17 -23.66 11.83 2.39
N ILE A 18 -23.11 11.35 1.26
CA ILE A 18 -22.35 12.20 0.33
C ILE A 18 -23.31 13.15 -0.41
N ARG A 19 -24.50 12.65 -0.77
CA ARG A 19 -25.52 13.44 -1.46
C ARG A 19 -26.00 14.61 -0.61
N GLU A 20 -26.24 14.41 0.68
CA GLU A 20 -26.63 15.47 1.61
C GLU A 20 -25.57 16.57 1.69
N LEU A 21 -24.29 16.19 1.81
CA LEU A 21 -23.18 17.14 1.77
C LEU A 21 -23.14 17.89 0.43
N MET A 22 -23.20 17.17 -0.69
CA MET A 22 -23.16 17.77 -2.02
C MET A 22 -24.34 18.71 -2.30
N ASN A 23 -25.52 18.44 -1.76
CA ASN A 23 -26.68 19.32 -1.91
C ASN A 23 -26.46 20.72 -1.32
N GLN A 24 -25.58 20.83 -0.32
CA GLN A 24 -25.19 22.11 0.30
C GLN A 24 -23.97 22.74 -0.38
N THR A 25 -23.39 22.09 -1.38
CA THR A 25 -22.25 22.60 -2.13
C THR A 25 -22.66 23.32 -3.41
N VAL A 26 -21.83 24.29 -3.78
CA VAL A 26 -22.01 25.11 -4.96
C VAL A 26 -20.81 24.92 -5.88
N VAL A 27 -21.08 24.79 -7.17
CA VAL A 27 -20.06 24.69 -8.22
C VAL A 27 -19.85 26.08 -8.82
N ASP A 28 -18.63 26.58 -8.70
CA ASP A 28 -18.25 27.90 -9.24
C ASP A 28 -17.99 27.82 -10.74
N GLN A 29 -17.27 26.78 -11.16
CA GLN A 29 -16.90 26.57 -12.55
C GLN A 29 -16.49 25.12 -12.80
N VAL A 30 -16.73 24.67 -14.03
CA VAL A 30 -16.23 23.41 -14.56
C VAL A 30 -15.36 23.73 -15.77
N THR A 31 -14.11 23.25 -15.74
CA THR A 31 -13.15 23.49 -16.81
C THR A 31 -12.62 22.17 -17.33
N ALA A 32 -12.23 22.12 -18.60
CA ALA A 32 -11.59 20.98 -19.22
C ALA A 32 -10.27 21.40 -19.87
N THR A 33 -9.28 20.52 -19.88
CA THR A 33 -8.04 20.72 -20.65
C THR A 33 -8.33 20.73 -22.15
N LYS A 34 -7.41 21.31 -22.95
CA LYS A 34 -7.54 21.34 -24.42
C LYS A 34 -7.64 19.94 -25.04
N LYS A 35 -6.94 18.96 -24.44
CA LYS A 35 -6.96 17.54 -24.85
C LYS A 35 -8.19 16.78 -24.35
N GLN A 36 -9.02 17.41 -23.51
CA GLN A 36 -10.20 16.79 -22.88
C GLN A 36 -9.88 15.50 -22.10
N ASP A 37 -8.68 15.43 -21.54
CA ASP A 37 -8.19 14.33 -20.70
C ASP A 37 -8.34 14.62 -19.20
N LEU A 38 -8.65 15.86 -18.82
CA LEU A 38 -8.86 16.27 -17.44
C LEU A 38 -9.98 17.31 -17.32
N ILE A 39 -10.99 17.00 -16.49
CA ILE A 39 -12.00 17.95 -16.02
C ILE A 39 -11.65 18.41 -14.61
N ARG A 40 -11.66 19.73 -14.38
CA ARG A 40 -11.55 20.33 -13.05
C ARG A 40 -12.87 20.98 -12.66
N ILE A 41 -13.40 20.57 -11.51
CA ILE A 41 -14.62 21.10 -10.93
C ILE A 41 -14.22 21.93 -9.71
N TYR A 42 -14.50 23.22 -9.74
CA TYR A 42 -14.24 24.11 -8.61
C TYR A 42 -15.52 24.25 -7.80
N LEU A 43 -15.45 23.90 -6.52
CA LEU A 43 -16.59 23.97 -5.62
C LEU A 43 -16.25 24.78 -4.38
N HIS A 44 -17.28 25.36 -3.78
CA HIS A 44 -17.23 25.81 -2.41
C HIS A 44 -18.36 25.20 -1.58
N SER A 45 -18.06 24.94 -0.30
CA SER A 45 -18.96 24.29 0.65
C SER A 45 -18.93 25.01 2.00
N PRO A 46 -20.07 25.19 2.67
CA PRO A 46 -20.10 25.70 4.05
C PRO A 46 -19.61 24.65 5.07
N ASN A 47 -19.57 23.37 4.69
CA ASN A 47 -19.17 22.26 5.55
C ASN A 47 -17.91 21.58 5.05
N LEU A 48 -17.08 21.09 5.98
CA LEU A 48 -15.96 20.21 5.65
C LEU A 48 -16.48 18.93 4.99
N ILE A 49 -15.82 18.53 3.91
CA ILE A 49 -16.14 17.30 3.18
C ILE A 49 -14.87 16.47 3.14
N ALA A 50 -14.92 15.26 3.70
CA ALA A 50 -13.77 14.39 3.76
C ALA A 50 -13.18 14.14 2.35
N LYS A 51 -11.85 14.11 2.25
CA LYS A 51 -11.16 13.94 0.96
C LYS A 51 -11.50 12.60 0.30
N SER A 52 -11.73 11.57 1.11
CA SER A 52 -12.20 10.26 0.67
C SER A 52 -13.56 10.33 -0.04
N ASP A 53 -14.49 11.14 0.46
CA ASP A 53 -15.80 11.34 -0.17
C ASP A 53 -15.69 12.19 -1.44
N LEU A 54 -14.80 13.18 -1.49
CA LEU A 54 -14.51 13.91 -2.72
C LEU A 54 -13.97 12.99 -3.82
N TYR A 55 -13.06 12.07 -3.49
CA TYR A 55 -12.57 11.07 -4.45
C TYR A 55 -13.68 10.12 -4.92
N ARG A 56 -14.62 9.76 -4.06
CA ARG A 56 -15.81 8.98 -4.47
C ARG A 56 -16.70 9.77 -5.42
N VAL A 57 -16.86 11.08 -5.21
CA VAL A 57 -17.62 11.94 -6.13
C VAL A 57 -16.89 12.07 -7.47
N GLU A 58 -15.57 12.29 -7.48
CA GLU A 58 -14.75 12.29 -8.70
C GLU A 58 -14.94 11.00 -9.51
N ASP A 59 -14.83 9.85 -8.85
CA ASP A 59 -15.00 8.54 -9.46
C ASP A 59 -16.43 8.30 -9.95
N ALA A 60 -17.45 8.72 -9.19
CA ALA A 60 -18.84 8.64 -9.59
C ALA A 60 -19.12 9.48 -10.85
N ILE A 61 -18.61 10.72 -10.91
CA ILE A 61 -18.76 11.59 -12.09
C ILE A 61 -18.08 10.97 -13.30
N ARG A 62 -16.84 10.51 -13.15
CA ARG A 62 -16.09 9.84 -14.21
C ARG A 62 -16.86 8.63 -14.75
N LYS A 63 -17.32 7.73 -13.88
CA LYS A 63 -17.97 6.47 -14.27
C LYS A 63 -19.37 6.66 -14.86
N GLN A 64 -20.18 7.56 -14.29
CA GLN A 64 -21.58 7.70 -14.67
C GLN A 64 -21.80 8.66 -15.83
N LEU A 65 -21.02 9.75 -15.90
CA LEU A 65 -21.20 10.79 -16.92
C LEU A 65 -20.25 10.63 -18.11
N PHE A 66 -19.11 9.96 -17.93
CA PHE A 66 -18.10 9.77 -18.97
C PHE A 66 -17.71 8.28 -19.17
N PRO A 67 -18.69 7.38 -19.36
CA PRO A 67 -18.40 5.97 -19.56
C PRO A 67 -17.58 5.74 -20.83
N GLY A 68 -16.51 4.95 -20.74
CA GLY A 68 -15.67 4.59 -21.89
C GLY A 68 -14.72 5.67 -22.38
N VAL A 69 -14.65 6.83 -21.71
CA VAL A 69 -13.72 7.91 -22.04
C VAL A 69 -12.52 7.86 -21.10
N SER A 70 -11.31 7.91 -21.64
CA SER A 70 -10.06 8.06 -20.87
C SER A 70 -9.91 9.51 -20.38
N LEU A 71 -10.67 9.84 -19.34
CA LEU A 71 -10.72 11.15 -18.70
C LEU A 71 -10.46 11.02 -17.20
N SER A 72 -9.73 11.98 -16.63
CA SER A 72 -9.63 12.21 -15.18
C SER A 72 -10.57 13.33 -14.74
N VAL A 73 -11.20 13.17 -13.58
CA VAL A 73 -12.04 14.21 -12.96
C VAL A 73 -11.36 14.61 -11.66
N ARG A 74 -11.16 15.91 -11.44
CA ARG A 74 -10.56 16.44 -10.21
C ARG A 74 -11.41 17.56 -9.63
N ILE A 75 -11.70 17.47 -8.34
CA ILE A 75 -12.40 18.47 -7.57
C ILE A 75 -11.37 19.39 -6.91
N ARG A 76 -11.64 20.69 -6.99
CA ARG A 76 -10.92 21.75 -6.28
C ARG A 76 -11.91 22.41 -5.34
N GLU A 77 -11.83 22.02 -4.08
CA GLU A 77 -12.70 22.48 -3.02
C GLU A 77 -12.15 23.74 -2.34
N ARG A 78 -13.08 24.58 -1.87
CA ARG A 78 -12.88 25.64 -0.89
C ARG A 78 -13.97 25.53 0.16
N PHE A 79 -13.65 25.80 1.42
CA PHE A 79 -14.60 25.77 2.52
C PHE A 79 -14.83 27.17 3.06
N VAL A 80 -16.10 27.52 3.25
CA VAL A 80 -16.53 28.77 3.91
C VAL A 80 -17.04 28.38 5.28
N LEU A 81 -16.09 28.12 6.18
CA LEU A 81 -16.36 27.56 7.50
C LEU A 81 -16.82 28.64 8.48
N SER A 82 -17.50 28.23 9.53
CA SER A 82 -17.85 29.13 10.63
C SER A 82 -16.59 29.62 11.36
N SER A 83 -16.68 30.78 12.00
CA SER A 83 -15.58 31.35 12.81
C SER A 83 -15.23 30.54 14.07
N GLN A 84 -15.94 29.43 14.32
CA GLN A 84 -15.66 28.51 15.42
C GLN A 84 -14.51 27.54 15.09
N TYR A 85 -14.15 27.41 13.81
CA TYR A 85 -13.02 26.61 13.42
C TYR A 85 -11.71 27.31 13.79
N THR A 86 -10.91 26.64 14.60
CA THR A 86 -9.53 26.99 14.91
C THR A 86 -8.60 26.04 14.15
N PRO A 87 -7.31 26.38 13.96
CA PRO A 87 -6.37 25.44 13.36
C PRO A 87 -6.35 24.08 14.07
N GLU A 88 -6.49 24.06 15.40
CA GLU A 88 -6.52 22.84 16.22
C GLU A 88 -7.72 21.94 15.90
N ASN A 89 -8.94 22.44 16.03
CA ASN A 89 -10.13 21.61 15.82
C ASN A 89 -10.33 21.21 14.35
N LEU A 90 -9.86 22.05 13.41
CA LEU A 90 -9.90 21.74 11.99
C LEU A 90 -8.90 20.62 11.69
N LEU A 91 -7.68 20.72 12.22
CA LEU A 91 -6.69 19.69 12.00
C LEU A 91 -7.13 18.37 12.62
N ASP A 92 -7.72 18.37 13.81
CA ASP A 92 -8.23 17.15 14.45
C ASP A 92 -9.35 16.48 13.65
N SER A 93 -10.33 17.26 13.19
CA SER A 93 -11.47 16.72 12.42
C SER A 93 -11.11 16.35 10.99
N TYR A 94 -10.10 17.00 10.41
CA TYR A 94 -9.73 16.85 8.99
C TYR A 94 -8.39 16.14 8.77
N LYS A 95 -7.72 15.66 9.83
CA LYS A 95 -6.39 15.04 9.79
C LYS A 95 -6.30 13.90 8.78
N ASP A 96 -7.29 13.02 8.78
CA ASP A 96 -7.33 11.85 7.89
C ASP A 96 -7.43 12.25 6.42
N SER A 97 -8.15 13.35 6.13
CA SER A 97 -8.26 13.90 4.79
C SER A 97 -6.95 14.50 4.30
N ILE A 98 -6.23 15.20 5.19
CA ILE A 98 -4.88 15.73 4.92
C ILE A 98 -3.91 14.59 4.68
N LEU A 99 -3.90 13.58 5.56
CA LEU A 99 -3.07 12.38 5.40
C LEU A 99 -3.34 11.67 4.08
N LEU A 100 -4.60 11.48 3.70
CA LEU A 100 -4.96 10.87 2.42
C LEU A 100 -4.42 11.68 1.23
N GLU A 101 -4.57 13.00 1.26
CA GLU A 101 -4.05 13.90 0.22
C GLU A 101 -2.52 13.85 0.13
N LEU A 102 -1.82 13.91 1.27
CA LEU A 102 -0.36 13.81 1.32
C LEU A 102 0.13 12.46 0.78
N LYS A 103 -0.55 11.36 1.12
CA LYS A 103 -0.20 10.02 0.63
C LYS A 103 -0.34 9.92 -0.88
N SER A 104 -1.43 10.45 -1.45
CA SER A 104 -1.63 10.48 -2.90
C SER A 104 -0.63 11.39 -3.62
N HIS A 105 -0.12 12.43 -2.94
CA HIS A 105 0.88 13.35 -3.50
C HIS A 105 2.28 12.75 -3.48
N ASN A 106 2.77 12.40 -2.29
CA ASN A 106 4.07 11.77 -2.07
C ASN A 106 4.04 11.00 -0.73
N PRO A 107 4.18 9.66 -0.73
CA PRO A 107 4.13 8.85 0.49
C PRO A 107 5.11 9.25 1.62
N VAL A 108 6.23 9.93 1.33
CA VAL A 108 7.13 10.47 2.36
C VAL A 108 6.43 11.56 3.15
N LEU A 109 5.71 12.48 2.49
CA LEU A 109 4.96 13.54 3.17
C LEU A 109 3.93 12.97 4.16
N TYR A 110 3.23 11.90 3.75
CA TYR A 110 2.33 11.18 4.66
C TYR A 110 3.08 10.68 5.90
N THR A 111 4.23 10.04 5.71
CA THR A 111 5.00 9.48 6.83
C THR A 111 5.58 10.57 7.74
N VAL A 112 6.13 11.62 7.15
CA VAL A 112 6.68 12.78 7.87
C VAL A 112 5.58 13.45 8.69
N PHE A 113 4.43 13.76 8.08
CA PHE A 113 3.31 14.40 8.77
C PHE A 113 2.65 13.49 9.83
N LYS A 114 2.49 12.20 9.53
CA LYS A 114 1.91 11.22 10.48
C LYS A 114 2.75 11.09 11.75
N ASN A 115 4.06 11.19 11.61
CA ASN A 115 5.00 11.07 12.73
C ASN A 115 5.26 12.41 13.42
N ALA A 116 4.86 13.53 12.81
CA ALA A 116 5.04 14.86 13.35
C ALA A 116 4.12 15.09 14.56
N GLU A 117 4.65 15.82 15.53
CA GLU A 117 3.85 16.40 16.60
C GLU A 117 3.46 17.83 16.20
N ILE A 118 2.23 18.22 16.49
CA ILE A 118 1.69 19.50 16.04
C ILE A 118 1.20 20.24 17.27
N SER A 119 1.74 21.43 17.48
CA SER A 119 1.34 22.31 18.54
C SER A 119 0.76 23.60 17.97
N PHE A 120 -0.16 24.17 18.75
CA PHE A 120 -0.93 25.33 18.36
C PHE A 120 -0.66 26.47 19.34
N SER A 121 -0.42 27.64 18.79
CA SER A 121 -0.43 28.93 19.47
C SER A 121 -1.33 29.86 18.65
N ASP A 122 -1.95 30.87 19.24
CA ASP A 122 -3.10 31.61 18.66
C ASP A 122 -3.07 31.79 17.13
N GLU A 123 -1.96 32.29 16.56
CA GLU A 123 -1.81 32.51 15.12
C GLU A 123 -0.75 31.60 14.46
N LYS A 124 -0.30 30.56 15.14
CA LYS A 124 0.81 29.70 14.70
C LYS A 124 0.51 28.20 14.84
N VAL A 125 0.76 27.47 13.77
CA VAL A 125 0.82 26.01 13.75
C VAL A 125 2.27 25.60 13.64
N VAL A 126 2.79 24.96 14.68
CA VAL A 126 4.18 24.50 14.72
C VAL A 126 4.22 23.00 14.47
N VAL A 127 4.86 22.60 13.37
CA VAL A 127 5.02 21.20 12.97
C VAL A 127 6.39 20.71 13.40
N SER A 128 6.41 19.88 14.45
CA SER A 128 7.61 19.24 15.02
C SER A 128 7.94 17.97 14.27
N LEU A 129 8.96 18.07 13.41
CA LEU A 129 9.45 16.98 12.57
C LEU A 129 10.60 16.24 13.25
N GLU A 130 10.74 14.95 12.93
CA GLU A 130 11.89 14.16 13.38
C GLU A 130 13.19 14.68 12.73
N GLU A 131 14.23 14.85 13.54
CA GLU A 131 15.57 15.22 13.09
C GLU A 131 16.13 14.14 12.14
N GLY A 132 16.11 14.42 10.84
CA GLY A 132 16.55 13.47 9.82
C GLY A 132 16.38 13.99 8.39
N ILE A 133 16.96 13.28 7.42
CA ILE A 133 16.99 13.68 6.00
C ILE A 133 15.57 13.88 5.44
N LEU A 134 14.64 12.98 5.77
CA LEU A 134 13.26 13.06 5.29
C LEU A 134 12.54 14.30 5.84
N GLY A 135 12.72 14.59 7.14
CA GLY A 135 12.17 15.81 7.75
C GLY A 135 12.70 17.07 7.07
N HIS A 136 14.02 17.20 6.92
CA HIS A 136 14.65 18.38 6.31
C HIS A 136 14.33 18.55 4.82
N SER A 137 14.27 17.44 4.07
CA SER A 137 14.06 17.50 2.61
C SER A 137 12.62 17.86 2.26
N TYR A 138 11.65 17.41 3.06
CA TYR A 138 10.22 17.55 2.75
C TYR A 138 9.48 18.56 3.64
N SER A 139 10.13 19.15 4.64
CA SER A 139 9.51 20.14 5.55
C SER A 139 8.88 21.32 4.80
N LYS A 140 9.62 21.92 3.86
CA LYS A 140 9.14 23.07 3.08
C LYS A 140 7.90 22.73 2.27
N GLU A 141 7.92 21.58 1.59
CA GLU A 141 6.79 21.12 0.79
C GLU A 141 5.57 20.82 1.66
N LEU A 142 5.77 20.14 2.79
CA LEU A 142 4.72 19.86 3.75
C LEU A 142 4.07 21.16 4.25
N CYS A 143 4.85 22.16 4.64
CA CYS A 143 4.32 23.45 5.08
C CYS A 143 3.51 24.16 4.01
N LEU A 144 3.97 24.15 2.75
CA LEU A 144 3.24 24.76 1.64
C LEU A 144 1.88 24.07 1.40
N ILE A 145 1.82 22.75 1.57
CA ILE A 145 0.56 22.00 1.42
C ILE A 145 -0.37 22.32 2.60
N LEU A 146 0.15 22.32 3.83
CA LEU A 146 -0.65 22.69 5.00
C LEU A 146 -1.15 24.14 4.91
N ASP A 147 -0.34 25.07 4.41
CA ASP A 147 -0.72 26.48 4.20
C ASP A 147 -1.88 26.60 3.22
N ARG A 148 -1.77 25.89 2.09
CA ARG A 148 -2.86 25.81 1.10
C ARG A 148 -4.13 25.20 1.69
N ILE A 149 -4.02 24.22 2.58
CA ILE A 149 -5.20 23.58 3.19
C ILE A 149 -5.82 24.50 4.25
N LEU A 150 -5.05 24.97 5.22
CA LEU A 150 -5.54 25.76 6.34
C LEU A 150 -5.98 27.15 5.88
N ASN A 151 -5.12 27.87 5.15
CA ASN A 151 -5.36 29.26 4.80
C ASN A 151 -6.15 29.41 3.49
N GLU A 152 -5.69 28.83 2.38
CA GLU A 152 -6.37 29.03 1.08
C GLU A 152 -7.69 28.27 0.94
N ARG A 153 -7.74 27.03 1.42
CA ARG A 153 -8.91 26.15 1.28
C ARG A 153 -9.90 26.35 2.42
N CYS A 154 -9.45 26.38 3.67
CA CYS A 154 -10.33 26.51 4.83
C CYS A 154 -10.54 27.95 5.31
N GLY A 155 -9.81 28.92 4.76
CA GLY A 155 -9.97 30.33 5.09
C GLY A 155 -9.45 30.71 6.49
N LEU A 156 -8.58 29.89 7.08
CA LEU A 156 -7.89 30.25 8.32
C LEU A 156 -6.81 31.30 8.04
N SER A 157 -6.27 31.88 9.11
CA SER A 157 -5.18 32.85 9.04
C SER A 157 -4.12 32.50 10.07
N CYS A 158 -3.39 31.41 9.85
CA CYS A 158 -2.32 30.95 10.73
C CYS A 158 -0.99 30.84 9.99
N ALA A 159 0.10 31.21 10.66
CA ALA A 159 1.46 30.97 10.18
C ALA A 159 1.86 29.51 10.46
N ILE A 160 2.52 28.87 9.49
CA ILE A 160 3.02 27.50 9.66
C ILE A 160 4.53 27.54 9.80
N GLU A 161 5.00 27.03 10.93
CA GLU A 161 6.43 26.95 11.27
C GLU A 161 6.84 25.50 11.46
N THR A 162 8.13 25.22 11.27
CA THR A 162 8.72 23.89 11.50
C THR A 162 9.84 23.98 12.49
N ASN A 163 9.88 23.01 13.40
CA ASN A 163 11.00 22.72 14.26
C ASN A 163 11.39 21.24 14.08
N TYR A 164 12.63 20.93 14.46
CA TYR A 164 13.16 19.58 14.38
C TYR A 164 13.46 19.07 15.78
N VAL A 165 13.01 17.86 16.07
CA VAL A 165 13.12 17.23 17.38
C VAL A 165 13.81 15.89 17.21
N GLN A 166 14.83 15.65 18.02
CA GLN A 166 15.41 14.32 18.14
C GLN A 166 14.41 13.41 18.83
N ARG A 167 13.89 12.40 18.13
CA ARG A 167 13.21 11.31 18.81
C ARG A 167 14.27 10.49 19.54
N GLU A 168 14.19 10.45 20.87
CA GLU A 168 14.74 9.30 21.58
C GLU A 168 14.10 8.08 20.94
N LYS A 169 14.93 7.22 20.34
CA LYS A 169 14.47 5.94 19.82
C LYS A 169 13.65 5.32 20.94
N ALA A 170 12.36 5.12 20.72
CA ALA A 170 11.60 4.22 21.58
C ALA A 170 12.49 2.99 21.74
N GLU A 171 12.86 2.67 22.99
CA GLU A 171 13.64 1.48 23.30
C GLU A 171 13.07 0.32 22.46
N PRO A 172 13.90 -0.64 21.99
CA PRO A 172 13.48 -1.73 21.11
C PRO A 172 12.50 -2.69 21.80
N MET A 173 11.31 -2.20 22.17
CA MET A 173 10.22 -2.90 22.82
C MET A 173 9.51 -3.85 21.85
N ALA A 174 9.82 -3.73 20.56
CA ALA A 174 9.50 -4.74 19.57
C ALA A 174 10.36 -6.00 19.77
N GLU A 175 11.69 -5.87 19.92
CA GLU A 175 12.64 -6.99 19.80
C GLU A 175 12.44 -8.03 20.91
N ASP A 176 12.29 -7.58 22.17
CA ASP A 176 12.02 -8.43 23.33
C ASP A 176 10.65 -9.15 23.24
N SER A 177 9.64 -8.48 22.67
CA SER A 177 8.29 -9.06 22.55
C SER A 177 8.24 -10.15 21.47
N TRP A 178 9.03 -10.00 20.40
CA TRP A 178 9.16 -11.00 19.33
C TRP A 178 10.01 -12.18 19.78
N GLU A 179 11.04 -11.95 20.59
CA GLU A 179 11.88 -13.02 21.10
C GLU A 179 11.17 -13.87 22.15
N LYS A 180 10.38 -13.23 23.03
CA LYS A 180 9.47 -13.93 23.95
C LYS A 180 8.41 -14.73 23.20
N LYS A 181 7.76 -14.14 22.17
CA LYS A 181 6.80 -14.87 21.32
C LYS A 181 7.45 -16.01 20.53
N ARG A 182 8.68 -15.85 20.03
CA ARG A 182 9.44 -16.91 19.35
C ARG A 182 9.78 -18.05 20.28
N LYS A 183 10.18 -17.74 21.51
CA LYS A 183 10.49 -18.74 22.54
C LYS A 183 9.22 -19.50 22.95
N GLU A 184 8.12 -18.80 23.13
CA GLU A 184 6.83 -19.39 23.48
C GLU A 184 6.26 -20.30 22.36
N VAL A 185 6.38 -19.90 21.09
CA VAL A 185 6.00 -20.72 19.93
C VAL A 185 6.90 -21.94 19.79
N ARG A 186 8.22 -21.79 19.99
CA ARG A 186 9.19 -22.90 19.94
C ARG A 186 8.93 -23.91 21.05
N ASP A 187 8.74 -23.45 22.28
CA ASP A 187 8.43 -24.31 23.43
C ASP A 187 7.10 -25.06 23.22
N ARG A 188 6.11 -24.42 22.60
CA ARG A 188 4.83 -25.06 22.25
C ARG A 188 4.97 -26.10 21.14
N GLN A 189 5.80 -25.85 20.13
CA GLN A 189 6.10 -26.81 19.08
C GLN A 189 6.93 -28.00 19.59
N GLU A 190 7.89 -27.76 20.48
CA GLU A 190 8.69 -28.83 21.11
C GLU A 190 7.86 -29.69 22.07
N ARG A 191 6.93 -29.10 22.83
CA ARG A 191 5.98 -29.88 23.66
C ARG A 191 5.04 -30.71 22.79
N ALA A 192 4.47 -30.14 21.73
CA ALA A 192 3.62 -30.88 20.80
C ALA A 192 4.40 -32.00 20.08
N ALA A 193 5.68 -31.79 19.75
CA ALA A 193 6.53 -32.81 19.16
C ALA A 193 6.89 -33.93 20.15
N LYS A 194 7.16 -33.59 21.43
CA LYS A 194 7.42 -34.58 22.49
C LYS A 194 6.17 -35.40 22.83
N GLU A 195 5.00 -34.77 22.92
CA GLU A 195 3.72 -35.45 23.13
C GLU A 195 3.37 -36.37 21.95
N ALA A 196 3.65 -35.94 20.71
CA ALA A 196 3.48 -36.79 19.53
C ALA A 196 4.47 -37.98 19.51
N GLN A 197 5.67 -37.82 20.04
CA GLN A 197 6.71 -38.85 20.06
C GLN A 197 6.52 -39.86 21.21
N GLU A 198 5.99 -39.43 22.36
CA GLU A 198 5.58 -40.32 23.46
C GLU A 198 4.33 -41.15 23.11
N SER A 199 3.46 -40.64 22.23
CA SER A 199 2.31 -41.40 21.72
C SER A 199 2.65 -42.45 20.65
N ALA A 200 3.90 -42.50 20.17
CA ALA A 200 4.35 -43.38 19.09
C ALA A 200 5.32 -44.51 19.52
N ASP A 201 5.74 -44.57 20.80
CA ASP A 201 6.68 -45.59 21.33
C ASP A 201 5.99 -46.71 22.15
N GLY A 202 4.70 -46.93 21.92
CA GLY A 202 3.90 -47.94 22.62
C GLY A 202 3.21 -48.92 21.67
N GLY A 203 3.97 -49.83 21.02
CA GLY A 203 3.36 -51.02 20.41
C GLY A 203 4.16 -51.68 19.29
N SER A 204 5.04 -52.62 19.65
CA SER A 204 5.59 -53.62 18.71
C SER A 204 5.52 -55.03 19.29
N THR A 205 4.87 -55.95 18.57
CA THR A 205 5.14 -57.40 18.49
C THR A 205 4.46 -57.94 17.21
N GLU A 206 5.22 -58.19 16.13
CA GLU A 206 5.65 -59.52 15.60
C GLU A 206 4.47 -60.44 15.14
N ALA A 207 4.45 -61.11 13.97
CA ALA A 207 5.53 -61.79 13.26
C ALA A 207 5.21 -62.18 11.77
N LYS A 208 6.26 -62.10 10.93
CA LYS A 208 6.81 -63.04 9.91
C LYS A 208 5.96 -63.85 8.88
N ARG A 209 6.31 -63.57 7.60
CA ARG A 209 6.82 -64.44 6.48
C ARG A 209 5.94 -65.52 5.80
N LYS A 210 5.83 -65.47 4.45
CA LYS A 210 6.58 -66.32 3.46
C LYS A 210 6.13 -66.11 1.99
N ASP A 211 7.07 -66.38 1.08
CA ASP A 211 7.08 -66.23 -0.40
C ASP A 211 6.20 -67.20 -1.23
N ASP A 212 5.82 -66.71 -2.44
CA ASP A 212 5.54 -67.26 -3.80
C ASP A 212 5.43 -68.80 -4.05
N PRO A 213 4.72 -69.33 -5.12
CA PRO A 213 4.81 -68.88 -6.53
C PRO A 213 3.64 -69.16 -7.54
N ALA A 214 3.75 -68.51 -8.71
CA ALA A 214 3.47 -68.88 -10.13
C ALA A 214 2.35 -69.87 -10.59
N SER A 215 1.62 -69.49 -11.66
CA SER A 215 1.46 -70.23 -12.96
C SER A 215 0.39 -69.53 -13.85
N SER A 216 0.75 -68.98 -15.02
CA SER A 216 0.60 -69.51 -16.40
C SER A 216 -0.88 -69.59 -16.87
N THR A 217 -1.33 -69.24 -18.10
CA THR A 217 -0.76 -69.47 -19.44
C THR A 217 -1.56 -68.73 -20.53
N SER A 218 -0.87 -68.28 -21.60
CA SER A 218 -1.28 -68.09 -23.03
C SER A 218 -2.48 -67.22 -23.41
N GLY A 219 -2.51 -66.47 -24.51
CA GLY A 219 -1.64 -66.29 -25.69
C GLY A 219 -2.09 -64.99 -26.40
N ARG A 220 -1.67 -64.60 -27.60
CA ARG A 220 -0.52 -64.85 -28.48
C ARG A 220 -0.75 -63.91 -29.69
N GLN A 221 0.31 -63.23 -30.16
CA GLN A 221 0.49 -62.62 -31.51
C GLN A 221 -0.44 -61.44 -31.90
N THR A 222 -0.02 -60.39 -32.62
CA THR A 222 1.19 -60.05 -33.38
C THR A 222 1.08 -58.59 -33.82
N GLY A 223 2.21 -57.88 -34.02
CA GLY A 223 2.30 -56.85 -35.07
C GLY A 223 2.85 -55.47 -34.67
N THR A 224 4.19 -55.36 -34.63
CA THR A 224 5.02 -54.27 -35.21
C THR A 224 4.62 -52.79 -35.10
N GLY A 225 5.54 -51.96 -34.57
CA GLY A 225 5.72 -50.58 -35.06
C GLY A 225 5.92 -49.45 -34.04
N THR A 226 7.09 -49.43 -33.38
CA THR A 226 7.94 -48.25 -33.09
C THR A 226 7.32 -46.89 -32.71
N GLN A 227 7.56 -46.53 -31.43
CA GLN A 227 7.89 -45.20 -30.88
C GLN A 227 6.88 -44.04 -30.96
N THR A 228 6.27 -43.71 -29.82
CA THR A 228 6.57 -42.53 -28.97
C THR A 228 5.40 -42.28 -28.01
N SER A 229 5.64 -42.54 -26.72
CA SER A 229 4.60 -42.58 -25.69
C SER A 229 4.16 -41.18 -25.25
N PHE A 230 3.06 -40.71 -25.82
CA PHE A 230 2.15 -39.75 -25.18
C PHE A 230 1.28 -40.50 -24.15
N ARG A 231 1.58 -40.35 -22.86
CA ARG A 231 0.54 -40.55 -21.82
C ARG A 231 0.82 -39.70 -20.58
N ASN A 232 0.09 -38.60 -20.52
CA ASN A 232 -0.72 -38.17 -19.38
C ASN A 232 -0.08 -38.35 -17.98
N ARG A 233 0.53 -37.27 -17.46
CA ARG A 233 0.85 -37.14 -16.03
C ARG A 233 0.14 -35.91 -15.45
N ARG A 234 -1.12 -36.12 -15.07
CA ARG A 234 -1.72 -35.40 -13.93
C ARG A 234 -0.83 -35.66 -12.72
N GLY A 235 -0.41 -34.58 -12.05
CA GLY A 235 0.30 -34.64 -10.78
C GLY A 235 1.72 -34.07 -10.85
N ARG A 236 1.85 -32.75 -10.70
CA ARG A 236 3.04 -32.16 -10.07
C ARG A 236 2.65 -30.95 -9.24
N LYS A 237 2.34 -31.25 -7.97
CA LYS A 237 2.40 -30.32 -6.84
C LYS A 237 3.78 -29.66 -6.79
N GLY A 238 3.82 -28.38 -6.42
CA GLY A 238 4.95 -27.73 -5.74
C GLY A 238 6.28 -27.75 -6.49
N GLY A 239 6.39 -26.97 -7.58
CA GLY A 239 7.69 -26.58 -8.11
C GLY A 239 8.31 -25.52 -7.20
N GLN A 240 9.09 -25.96 -6.21
CA GLN A 240 9.96 -25.10 -5.41
C GLN A 240 10.87 -24.32 -6.37
N MET A 241 10.80 -22.99 -6.33
CA MET A 241 11.66 -22.14 -7.16
C MET A 241 13.13 -22.42 -6.78
N PRO A 242 14.06 -22.50 -7.76
CA PRO A 242 15.47 -22.66 -7.45
C PRO A 242 15.91 -21.50 -6.54
N LYS A 243 16.39 -21.83 -5.33
CA LYS A 243 16.99 -20.86 -4.42
C LYS A 243 18.25 -20.32 -5.10
N SER A 244 18.21 -19.07 -5.54
CA SER A 244 19.38 -18.36 -6.04
C SER A 244 20.47 -18.34 -4.96
N THR A 245 21.72 -18.53 -5.36
CA THR A 245 22.88 -18.54 -4.44
C THR A 245 23.38 -17.13 -4.11
N ASN A 246 22.75 -16.08 -4.66
CA ASN A 246 23.17 -14.70 -4.46
C ASN A 246 22.70 -14.15 -3.10
N PRO A 247 23.61 -13.80 -2.17
CA PRO A 247 23.26 -13.26 -0.86
C PRO A 247 22.59 -11.88 -0.91
N ALA A 248 22.72 -11.15 -2.04
CA ALA A 248 22.05 -9.87 -2.25
C ALA A 248 20.60 -10.01 -2.74
N LEU A 249 20.17 -11.20 -3.18
CA LEU A 249 18.78 -11.40 -3.58
C LEU A 249 17.91 -11.56 -2.32
N LEU A 250 17.05 -10.56 -2.10
CA LEU A 250 16.10 -10.58 -0.99
C LEU A 250 14.90 -11.48 -1.29
N TYR A 251 14.39 -11.43 -2.53
CA TYR A 251 13.18 -12.12 -2.94
C TYR A 251 13.04 -12.22 -4.46
N GLY A 252 12.36 -13.25 -4.95
CA GLY A 252 12.03 -13.41 -6.36
C GLY A 252 13.15 -14.06 -7.19
N LYS A 253 13.32 -13.58 -8.43
CA LYS A 253 14.37 -14.03 -9.36
C LYS A 253 15.44 -12.96 -9.45
N GLU A 254 16.67 -13.36 -9.72
CA GLU A 254 17.75 -12.43 -10.05
C GLU A 254 17.36 -11.60 -11.28
N PHE A 255 17.69 -10.32 -11.23
CA PHE A 255 17.40 -9.38 -12.31
C PHE A 255 18.53 -8.38 -12.44
N ASP A 256 18.70 -7.89 -13.66
CA ASP A 256 19.49 -6.72 -13.96
C ASP A 256 18.64 -5.71 -14.74
N GLY A 257 19.09 -4.46 -14.71
CA GLY A 257 18.45 -3.35 -15.39
C GLY A 257 18.94 -2.01 -14.86
N GLU A 258 18.81 -1.02 -15.73
CA GLU A 258 19.12 0.39 -15.47
C GLU A 258 18.17 0.95 -14.40
N ILE A 259 18.74 1.66 -13.43
CA ILE A 259 17.96 2.25 -12.33
C ILE A 259 17.32 3.53 -12.85
N ILE A 260 15.98 3.56 -12.85
CA ILE A 260 15.21 4.75 -13.18
C ILE A 260 14.98 5.54 -11.90
N PRO A 261 15.37 6.83 -11.84
CA PRO A 261 15.06 7.72 -10.72
C PRO A 261 13.56 7.82 -10.49
N LEU A 262 13.11 7.88 -9.23
CA LEU A 262 11.68 7.87 -8.91
C LEU A 262 10.95 9.09 -9.50
N ARG A 263 11.61 10.25 -9.56
CA ARG A 263 11.06 11.47 -10.19
C ARG A 263 10.73 11.33 -11.69
N GLU A 264 11.26 10.31 -12.37
CA GLU A 264 11.08 10.04 -13.80
C GLU A 264 10.05 8.93 -14.06
N LEU A 265 9.40 8.45 -12.99
CA LEU A 265 8.31 7.50 -13.07
C LEU A 265 6.98 8.23 -13.25
N ASP A 266 6.47 8.18 -14.47
CA ASP A 266 5.17 8.74 -14.80
C ASP A 266 4.02 7.80 -14.37
N ALA A 267 2.80 8.31 -14.39
CA ALA A 267 1.58 7.53 -14.12
C ALA A 267 1.27 6.46 -15.20
N GLU A 268 2.03 6.42 -16.29
CA GLU A 268 1.86 5.43 -17.35
C GLU A 268 2.34 4.05 -16.89
N PRO A 269 1.56 2.96 -17.14
CA PRO A 269 1.97 1.63 -16.75
C PRO A 269 3.25 1.19 -17.50
N ARG A 270 4.34 1.05 -16.77
CA ARG A 270 5.62 0.55 -17.29
C ARG A 270 5.87 -0.87 -16.80
N VAL A 271 6.28 -1.74 -17.70
CA VAL A 271 6.72 -3.11 -17.38
C VAL A 271 8.24 -3.08 -17.19
N ASP A 272 8.76 -3.94 -16.31
CA ASP A 272 10.20 -4.10 -16.06
C ASP A 272 10.92 -2.84 -15.54
N VAL A 273 10.24 -2.05 -14.71
CA VAL A 273 10.83 -0.88 -14.05
C VAL A 273 11.79 -1.35 -12.96
N CYS A 274 13.04 -0.90 -13.05
CA CYS A 274 14.06 -1.10 -12.03
C CYS A 274 14.24 0.19 -11.22
N ILE A 275 14.01 0.13 -9.92
CA ILE A 275 14.18 1.26 -8.99
C ILE A 275 15.15 0.91 -7.87
N HIS A 276 15.76 1.93 -7.29
CA HIS A 276 16.59 1.81 -6.10
C HIS A 276 16.18 2.88 -5.10
N GLY A 277 15.93 2.48 -3.85
CA GLY A 277 15.50 3.43 -2.83
C GLY A 277 15.58 2.87 -1.42
N GLN A 278 15.48 3.77 -0.44
CA GLN A 278 15.43 3.45 0.98
C GLN A 278 13.97 3.23 1.40
N ILE A 279 13.71 2.11 2.10
CA ILE A 279 12.40 1.84 2.70
C ILE A 279 12.25 2.72 3.95
N PHE A 280 11.23 3.58 4.00
CA PHE A 280 10.95 4.39 5.19
C PHE A 280 9.64 3.99 5.89
N SER A 281 8.73 3.33 5.17
CA SER A 281 7.49 2.78 5.71
C SER A 281 7.33 1.32 5.28
N LEU A 282 6.78 0.51 6.18
CA LEU A 282 6.56 -0.92 5.99
C LEU A 282 5.28 -1.31 6.75
N ASP A 283 4.27 -1.76 6.01
CA ASP A 283 3.03 -2.37 6.52
C ASP A 283 2.90 -3.79 5.96
N VAL A 284 2.39 -4.74 6.76
CA VAL A 284 2.22 -6.14 6.38
C VAL A 284 0.81 -6.58 6.66
N ARG A 285 0.12 -7.07 5.62
CA ARG A 285 -1.26 -7.56 5.71
C ARG A 285 -1.35 -8.99 5.24
N VAL A 286 -2.03 -9.86 5.98
CA VAL A 286 -2.30 -11.22 5.54
C VAL A 286 -3.54 -11.21 4.63
N THR A 287 -3.38 -11.75 3.43
CA THR A 287 -4.47 -11.88 2.45
C THR A 287 -5.35 -13.08 2.77
N LYS A 288 -6.59 -13.10 2.27
CA LYS A 288 -7.52 -14.23 2.43
C LYS A 288 -6.97 -15.56 1.88
N THR A 289 -5.98 -15.49 0.98
CA THR A 289 -5.30 -16.64 0.37
C THR A 289 -4.09 -17.11 1.17
N GLY A 290 -3.83 -16.54 2.35
CA GLY A 290 -2.71 -16.89 3.23
C GLY A 290 -1.37 -16.25 2.86
N LYS A 291 -1.31 -15.43 1.79
CA LYS A 291 -0.09 -14.70 1.42
C LYS A 291 0.06 -13.42 2.23
N HIS A 292 1.30 -13.02 2.52
CA HIS A 292 1.62 -11.74 3.14
C HIS A 292 1.78 -10.67 2.07
N LEU A 293 0.94 -9.64 2.10
CA LEU A 293 1.08 -8.43 1.31
C LEU A 293 1.92 -7.42 2.10
N TYR A 294 3.14 -7.20 1.65
CA TYR A 294 4.01 -6.13 2.12
C TYR A 294 3.73 -4.87 1.31
N ILE A 295 3.35 -3.80 2.00
CA ILE A 295 3.20 -2.45 1.44
C ILE A 295 4.41 -1.66 1.94
N LEU A 296 5.35 -1.41 1.04
CA LEU A 296 6.60 -0.72 1.30
C LEU A 296 6.55 0.66 0.66
N ASP A 297 6.86 1.72 1.41
CA ASP A 297 7.07 3.03 0.78
C ASP A 297 8.58 3.29 0.71
N LEU A 298 9.05 3.60 -0.50
CA LEU A 298 10.46 3.81 -0.82
C LEU A 298 10.71 5.21 -1.34
N THR A 299 11.86 5.77 -0.99
CA THR A 299 12.34 7.04 -1.55
C THR A 299 13.79 6.92 -1.99
N ASP A 300 14.12 7.58 -3.10
CA ASP A 300 15.49 7.80 -3.54
C ASP A 300 15.98 9.21 -3.18
N PHE A 301 15.24 9.89 -2.29
CA PHE A 301 15.37 11.30 -1.91
C PHE A 301 15.04 12.32 -3.01
N THR A 302 14.70 11.88 -4.21
CA THR A 302 14.18 12.75 -5.27
C THR A 302 12.65 12.67 -5.38
N ASP A 303 12.08 11.49 -5.16
CA ASP A 303 10.64 11.28 -5.03
C ASP A 303 10.37 10.03 -4.16
N SER A 304 9.12 9.59 -4.07
CA SER A 304 8.76 8.35 -3.39
C SER A 304 7.63 7.58 -4.06
N ILE A 305 7.64 6.26 -3.84
CA ILE A 305 6.67 5.35 -4.44
C ILE A 305 6.28 4.25 -3.46
N THR A 306 5.01 3.83 -3.51
CA THR A 306 4.52 2.66 -2.79
C THR A 306 4.70 1.39 -3.64
N VAL A 307 5.32 0.37 -3.06
CA VAL A 307 5.55 -0.95 -3.66
C VAL A 307 4.79 -2.02 -2.90
N LYS A 308 4.03 -2.83 -3.64
CA LYS A 308 3.26 -3.95 -3.11
C LYS A 308 3.94 -5.28 -3.48
N VAL A 309 4.41 -6.01 -2.47
CA VAL A 309 5.08 -7.32 -2.65
C VAL A 309 4.23 -8.41 -2.01
N PHE A 310 3.90 -9.45 -2.77
CA PHE A 310 3.19 -10.63 -2.27
C PHE A 310 4.20 -11.73 -1.94
N VAL A 311 4.31 -12.08 -0.67
CA VAL A 311 5.21 -13.10 -0.15
C VAL A 311 4.39 -14.31 0.31
N ASN A 312 4.82 -15.51 -0.07
CA ASN A 312 4.22 -16.75 0.40
C ASN A 312 4.62 -17.00 1.87
N GLU A 313 3.76 -17.66 2.64
CA GLU A 313 4.00 -17.96 4.06
C GLU A 313 5.35 -18.64 4.31
N GLU A 314 5.74 -19.62 3.47
CA GLU A 314 7.02 -20.33 3.56
C GLU A 314 8.27 -19.43 3.48
N GLN A 315 8.17 -18.28 2.80
CA GLN A 315 9.28 -17.35 2.58
C GLN A 315 9.16 -16.08 3.44
N ASN A 316 8.09 -15.97 4.23
CA ASN A 316 7.78 -14.77 4.98
C ASN A 316 8.84 -14.46 6.03
N GLU A 317 9.28 -15.46 6.80
CA GLU A 317 10.28 -15.28 7.85
C GLU A 317 11.62 -14.78 7.29
N GLU A 318 12.06 -15.34 6.17
CA GLU A 318 13.31 -14.95 5.52
C GLU A 318 13.23 -13.53 4.93
N PHE A 319 12.09 -13.19 4.31
CA PHE A 319 11.85 -11.87 3.75
C PHE A 319 11.80 -10.80 4.84
N GLN A 320 11.06 -11.05 5.91
CA GLN A 320 10.89 -10.13 7.04
C GLN A 320 12.21 -9.87 7.78
N ALA A 321 13.09 -10.87 7.85
CA ALA A 321 14.41 -10.68 8.47
C ALA A 321 15.30 -9.70 7.69
N LYS A 322 15.19 -9.68 6.36
CA LYS A 322 16.04 -8.87 5.48
C LYS A 322 15.45 -7.50 5.13
N VAL A 323 14.13 -7.35 5.16
CA VAL A 323 13.43 -6.12 4.76
C VAL A 323 12.97 -5.35 6.00
N LYS A 324 13.68 -4.27 6.33
CA LYS A 324 13.40 -3.39 7.47
C LYS A 324 13.34 -1.92 7.04
N LYS A 325 12.73 -1.08 7.88
CA LYS A 325 12.82 0.38 7.72
C LYS A 325 14.29 0.81 7.77
N GLY A 326 14.69 1.72 6.88
CA GLY A 326 16.04 2.20 6.70
C GLY A 326 16.88 1.40 5.70
N THR A 327 16.43 0.22 5.27
CA THR A 327 17.17 -0.62 4.31
C THR A 327 17.05 -0.06 2.89
N PHE A 328 18.17 0.05 2.18
CA PHE A 328 18.20 0.33 0.74
C PHE A 328 17.96 -0.95 -0.04
N VAL A 329 17.04 -0.91 -0.99
CA VAL A 329 16.70 -2.07 -1.83
C VAL A 329 16.70 -1.67 -3.31
N LYS A 330 17.12 -2.61 -4.16
CA LYS A 330 16.90 -2.55 -5.61
C LYS A 330 15.72 -3.47 -5.92
N LEU A 331 14.77 -2.99 -6.72
CA LEU A 331 13.53 -3.71 -7.03
C LEU A 331 13.28 -3.66 -8.54
N LYS A 332 12.77 -4.76 -9.10
CA LYS A 332 12.25 -4.81 -10.47
C LYS A 332 10.79 -5.25 -10.46
N GLY A 333 9.93 -4.51 -11.14
CA GLY A 333 8.50 -4.79 -11.15
C GLY A 333 7.73 -4.06 -12.23
N VAL A 334 6.41 -4.08 -12.09
CA VAL A 334 5.49 -3.37 -12.97
C VAL A 334 4.96 -2.15 -12.22
N SER A 335 5.15 -0.96 -12.78
CA SER A 335 4.53 0.26 -12.27
C SER A 335 3.11 0.35 -12.81
N ARG A 336 2.13 0.63 -11.92
CA ARG A 336 0.73 0.86 -12.27
C ARG A 336 0.13 1.85 -11.29
N PHE A 337 -0.80 2.66 -11.78
CA PHE A 337 -1.68 3.43 -10.92
C PHE A 337 -2.55 2.48 -10.11
N ASP A 338 -2.50 2.59 -8.78
CA ASP A 338 -3.35 1.83 -7.88
C ASP A 338 -4.59 2.66 -7.56
N SER A 339 -5.76 2.17 -7.99
CA SER A 339 -7.05 2.84 -7.76
C SER A 339 -7.69 2.49 -6.41
N PHE A 340 -7.06 1.62 -5.62
CA PHE A 340 -7.58 1.15 -4.32
C PHE A 340 -7.02 1.93 -3.13
N ASP A 341 -5.99 2.74 -3.33
CA ASP A 341 -5.45 3.69 -2.33
C ASP A 341 -5.90 5.13 -2.59
#